data_AF-A0A7W7QDW1-F1
#
_entry.id   AF-A0A7W7QDW1-F1
#
_cell.length_a   1.000
_cell.length_b   1.000
_cell.length_c   1.000
_cell.angle_alpha   90.00
_cell.angle_beta   90.00
_cell.angle_gamma   90.00
#
_symmetry.space_group_name_H-M   'P 1'
#
loop_
_entity.id
_entity.type
_entity.pdbx_description
1 polymer ?
#
loop_
_entity_poly.entity_id
_entity_poly.type
_entity_poly.pdbx_seq_one_letter_code
_entity_poly.pdbx_strand_id
1 'polypeptide(L)'
;MDPEQWLAQYDKRLTEIAKRAKEAGERVREAGGTASSPRGEVEVRVGASGVLEDLTLTPDARTLESQDLARLILDTTRKARQAVSARIAGISTAYLGEGPALDVIKQHLPAPVAARTEPDDDDYFANPEITR
;
A
#
# COMPACT_ATOMS: atom_id res chain seq x y z
N MET A 1 35.64 -33.03 -3.63
CA MET A 1 35.15 -32.18 -2.52
C MET A 1 34.82 -33.10 -1.36
N ASP A 2 35.27 -32.74 -0.17
CA ASP A 2 35.04 -33.52 1.04
C ASP A 2 33.57 -33.36 1.51
N PRO A 3 32.80 -34.44 1.73
CA PRO A 3 31.37 -34.37 2.07
C PRO A 3 31.09 -33.53 3.31
N GLU A 4 31.99 -33.55 4.30
CA GLU A 4 31.87 -32.77 5.53
C GLU A 4 32.02 -31.26 5.28
N GLN A 5 32.92 -30.88 4.39
CA GLN A 5 33.10 -29.48 3.99
C GLN A 5 31.90 -28.97 3.18
N TRP A 6 31.28 -29.82 2.36
CA TRP A 6 30.07 -29.48 1.61
C TRP A 6 28.88 -29.25 2.54
N LEU A 7 28.67 -30.12 3.54
CA LEU A 7 27.63 -29.96 4.56
C LEU A 7 27.84 -28.68 5.40
N ALA A 8 29.06 -28.44 5.87
CA ALA A 8 29.38 -27.24 6.64
C ALA A 8 29.17 -25.93 5.84
N GLN A 9 29.46 -25.93 4.54
CA GLN A 9 29.18 -24.79 3.67
C GLN A 9 27.69 -24.63 3.39
N TYR A 10 26.94 -25.73 3.30
CA TYR A 10 25.50 -25.73 3.10
C TYR A 10 24.76 -25.18 4.33
N ASP A 11 25.13 -25.62 5.53
CA ASP A 11 24.57 -25.10 6.79
C ASP A 11 24.87 -23.61 6.99
N LYS A 12 26.09 -23.17 6.65
CA LYS A 12 26.44 -21.74 6.67
C LYS A 12 25.55 -20.94 5.73
N ARG A 13 25.34 -21.40 4.49
CA ARG A 13 24.46 -20.72 3.53
C ARG A 13 23.01 -20.69 3.99
N LEU A 14 22.48 -21.79 4.52
CA LEU A 14 21.13 -21.84 5.05
C LEU A 14 20.93 -20.86 6.21
N THR A 15 21.90 -20.79 7.11
CA THR A 15 21.87 -19.85 8.24
C THR A 15 21.93 -18.40 7.77
N GLU A 16 22.76 -18.09 6.78
CA GLU A 16 22.82 -16.74 6.19
C GLU A 16 21.52 -16.36 5.47
N ILE A 17 20.91 -17.28 4.72
CA ILE A 17 19.63 -17.07 4.04
C ILE A 17 18.52 -16.82 5.07
N ALA A 18 18.44 -17.64 6.13
CA ALA A 18 17.47 -17.49 7.19
C ALA A 18 17.61 -16.14 7.92
N LYS A 19 18.86 -15.72 8.22
CA LYS A 19 19.15 -14.43 8.83
C LYS A 19 18.71 -13.26 7.94
N ARG A 20 19.06 -13.28 6.66
CA ARG A 20 18.66 -12.24 5.69
C ARG A 20 17.15 -12.19 5.50
N ALA A 21 16.47 -13.34 5.48
CA ALA A 21 15.01 -13.41 5.39
C ALA A 21 14.34 -12.80 6.63
N LYS A 22 14.88 -13.05 7.83
CA LYS A 22 14.38 -12.47 9.08
C LYS A 22 14.54 -10.95 9.12
N GLU A 23 15.73 -10.44 8.81
CA GLU A 23 16.02 -9.01 8.76
C GLU A 23 15.17 -8.29 7.70
N ALA A 24 14.93 -8.93 6.55
CA ALA A 24 14.01 -8.42 5.53
C ALA A 24 12.56 -8.40 6.04
N GLY A 25 12.11 -9.44 6.74
CA GLY A 25 10.77 -9.52 7.32
C GLY A 25 10.51 -8.47 8.42
N GLU A 26 11.51 -8.19 9.26
CA GLU A 26 11.44 -7.11 10.27
C GLU A 26 11.38 -5.74 9.61
N ARG A 27 12.24 -5.47 8.63
CA ARG A 27 12.20 -4.24 7.84
C ARG A 27 10.91 -4.06 7.05
N VAL A 28 10.27 -5.14 6.59
CA VAL A 28 8.97 -5.08 5.90
C VAL A 28 7.85 -4.81 6.91
N ARG A 29 7.89 -5.39 8.11
CA ARG A 29 6.94 -5.03 9.18
C ARG A 29 7.07 -3.56 9.58
N GLU A 30 8.30 -3.05 9.62
CA GLU A 30 8.58 -1.63 9.86
C GLU A 30 8.33 -0.75 8.63
N ALA A 31 8.20 -1.34 7.43
CA ALA A 31 7.87 -0.63 6.19
C ALA A 31 6.38 -0.30 6.14
N GLY A 32 5.92 0.44 7.14
CA GLY A 32 4.73 1.26 7.02
C GLY A 32 4.99 2.44 6.08
N GLY A 33 3.90 3.02 5.59
CA GLY A 33 3.93 4.29 4.86
C GLY A 33 3.30 5.37 5.70
N THR A 34 3.90 6.55 5.66
CA THR A 34 3.35 7.74 6.29
C THR A 34 2.96 8.74 5.22
N ALA A 35 1.84 9.43 5.40
CA ALA A 35 1.46 10.58 4.61
C ALA A 35 0.88 11.68 5.50
N SER A 36 1.10 12.91 5.09
CA SER A 36 0.57 14.10 5.75
C SER A 36 -0.33 14.88 4.80
N SER A 37 -1.31 15.58 5.36
CA SER A 37 -2.13 16.54 4.63
C SER A 37 -1.29 17.74 4.16
N PRO A 38 -1.75 18.51 3.16
CA PRO A 38 -0.95 19.57 2.56
C PRO A 38 -0.44 20.64 3.52
N ARG A 39 -1.16 20.93 4.61
CA ARG A 39 -0.72 21.91 5.62
C ARG A 39 -0.39 21.27 6.97
N GLY A 40 -0.30 19.94 7.04
CA GLY A 40 0.09 19.23 8.27
C GLY A 40 -1.00 19.13 9.33
N GLU A 41 -2.27 19.36 8.97
CA GLU A 41 -3.42 19.16 9.86
C GLU A 41 -3.59 17.69 10.28
N VAL A 42 -3.28 16.77 9.36
CA VAL A 42 -3.47 15.33 9.52
C VAL A 42 -2.20 14.58 9.12
N GLU A 43 -1.77 13.64 9.96
CA GLU A 43 -0.73 12.67 9.65
C GLU A 43 -1.28 11.26 9.84
N VAL A 44 -1.05 10.41 8.86
CA VAL A 44 -1.52 9.02 8.82
C VAL A 44 -0.35 8.07 8.61
N ARG A 45 -0.30 7.03 9.43
CA ARG A 45 0.62 5.90 9.28
C ARG A 45 -0.15 4.64 8.98
N VAL A 46 0.22 3.95 7.91
CA VAL A 46 -0.33 2.64 7.54
C VAL A 46 0.76 1.59 7.59
N GLY A 47 0.42 0.38 8.01
CA GLY A 47 1.32 -0.77 7.97
C GLY A 47 1.57 -1.28 6.56
N ALA A 48 2.45 -2.27 6.42
CA ALA A 48 2.75 -2.92 5.13
C ALA A 48 1.53 -3.62 4.49
N SER A 49 0.53 -4.00 5.29
CA SER A 49 -0.76 -4.54 4.80
C SER A 49 -1.71 -3.45 4.28
N GLY A 50 -1.33 -2.17 4.40
CA GLY A 50 -2.18 -1.01 4.08
C GLY A 50 -3.26 -0.71 5.12
N VAL A 51 -3.23 -1.39 6.27
CA VAL A 51 -4.11 -1.10 7.41
C VAL A 51 -3.63 0.17 8.11
N LEU A 52 -4.58 1.03 8.52
CA LEU A 52 -4.30 2.22 9.33
C LEU A 52 -3.81 1.80 10.71
N GLU A 53 -2.61 2.24 11.08
CA GLU A 53 -2.00 1.92 12.38
C GLU A 53 -1.87 3.13 13.28
N ASP A 54 -1.84 4.35 12.72
CA ASP A 54 -1.83 5.58 13.49
C ASP A 54 -2.47 6.75 12.73
N LEU A 55 -3.09 7.65 13.48
CA LEU A 55 -3.72 8.89 13.00
C LEU A 55 -3.45 10.01 14.01
N THR A 56 -2.71 11.03 13.60
CA THR A 56 -2.45 12.22 14.39
C THR A 56 -3.17 13.42 13.77
N LEU A 57 -3.87 14.17 14.61
CA LEU A 57 -4.51 15.44 14.27
C LEU A 57 -3.79 16.57 15.02
N THR A 58 -3.26 17.54 14.27
CA THR A 58 -2.59 18.69 14.87
C THR A 58 -3.62 19.72 15.34
N PRO A 59 -3.23 20.72 16.16
CA PRO A 59 -4.16 21.76 16.60
C PRO A 59 -4.87 22.48 15.45
N ASP A 60 -4.21 22.61 14.29
CA ASP A 60 -4.76 23.25 13.10
C ASP A 60 -5.98 22.50 12.54
N ALA A 61 -6.05 21.17 12.72
CA ALA A 61 -7.22 20.38 12.33
C ALA A 61 -8.51 20.80 13.06
N ARG A 62 -8.40 21.44 14.24
CA ARG A 62 -9.56 21.95 15.00
C ARG A 62 -10.21 23.16 14.35
N THR A 63 -9.51 23.82 13.43
CA THR A 63 -10.03 24.97 12.69
C THR A 63 -10.85 24.56 11.45
N LEU A 64 -10.84 23.27 11.11
CA LEU A 64 -11.56 22.72 9.98
C LEU A 64 -12.98 22.32 10.39
N GLU A 65 -13.93 22.53 9.48
CA GLU A 65 -15.26 21.97 9.61
C GLU A 65 -15.22 20.44 9.60
N SER A 66 -16.15 19.81 10.33
CA SER A 66 -16.16 18.35 10.52
C SER A 66 -16.16 17.56 9.20
N GLN A 67 -16.88 18.05 8.18
CA GLN A 67 -16.92 17.41 6.87
C GLN A 67 -15.60 17.53 6.12
N ASP A 68 -14.93 18.67 6.22
CA ASP A 68 -13.66 18.90 5.53
C ASP A 68 -12.52 18.14 6.21
N LEU A 69 -12.54 18.04 7.54
CA LEU A 69 -11.62 17.19 8.28
C LEU A 69 -11.80 15.71 7.89
N ALA A 70 -13.04 15.22 7.79
CA ALA A 70 -13.31 13.85 7.36
C ALA A 70 -12.77 13.56 5.95
N ARG A 71 -12.99 14.47 4.99
CA ARG A 71 -12.41 14.37 3.63
C ARG A 71 -10.89 14.35 3.68
N LEU A 72 -10.29 15.26 4.45
CA LEU A 72 -8.84 15.38 4.56
C LEU A 72 -8.19 14.11 5.14
N ILE A 73 -8.80 13.51 6.16
CA ILE A 73 -8.34 12.24 6.73
C ILE A 73 -8.41 11.12 5.69
N LEU A 74 -9.53 11.01 4.97
CA LEU A 74 -9.71 9.98 3.95
C LEU A 74 -8.68 10.13 2.81
N ASP A 75 -8.47 11.35 2.33
CA ASP A 75 -7.50 11.62 1.26
C ASP A 75 -6.06 11.34 1.71
N THR A 76 -5.71 11.76 2.93
CA THR A 76 -4.38 11.51 3.50
C THR A 76 -4.15 10.00 3.69
N THR A 77 -5.17 9.27 4.13
CA THR A 77 -5.13 7.81 4.25
C THR A 77 -4.95 7.12 2.89
N ARG A 78 -5.65 7.56 1.85
CA ARG A 78 -5.47 7.04 0.48
C ARG A 78 -4.04 7.24 -0.03
N LYS A 79 -3.47 8.42 0.22
CA LYS A 79 -2.07 8.73 -0.13
C LYS A 79 -1.08 7.83 0.59
N ALA A 80 -1.26 7.61 1.90
CA ALA A 80 -0.41 6.72 2.67
C ALA A 80 -0.45 5.28 2.13
N ARG A 81 -1.66 4.78 1.81
CA ARG A 81 -1.84 3.44 1.21
C ARG A 81 -1.18 3.32 -0.15
N GLN A 82 -1.33 4.32 -1.02
CA GLN A 82 -0.69 4.34 -2.34
C GLN A 82 0.84 4.33 -2.23
N ALA A 83 1.40 5.09 -1.27
CA ALA A 83 2.84 5.11 -1.02
C ALA A 83 3.37 3.73 -0.60
N VAL A 84 2.65 3.01 0.26
CA VAL A 84 3.00 1.62 0.63
C VAL A 84 2.92 0.68 -0.57
N SER A 85 1.84 0.72 -1.35
CA SER A 85 1.71 -0.13 -2.53
C SER A 85 2.84 0.09 -3.53
N ALA A 86 3.23 1.35 -3.78
CA ALA A 86 4.36 1.69 -4.65
C ALA A 86 5.70 1.17 -4.09
N ARG A 87 5.90 1.28 -2.77
CA ARG A 87 7.12 0.80 -2.10
C ARG A 87 7.23 -0.72 -2.14
N ILE A 88 6.13 -1.44 -1.92
CA ILE A 88 6.07 -2.91 -2.01
C ILE A 88 6.33 -3.37 -3.44
N ALA A 89 5.74 -2.71 -4.44
CA ALA A 89 5.99 -3.01 -5.85
C ALA A 89 7.47 -2.79 -6.22
N GLY A 90 8.08 -1.70 -5.73
CA GLY A 90 9.50 -1.42 -5.92
C GLY A 90 10.43 -2.46 -5.28
N ILE A 91 10.15 -2.86 -4.04
CA ILE A 91 10.90 -3.92 -3.34
C ILE A 91 10.77 -5.27 -4.06
N SER A 92 9.55 -5.61 -4.51
CA SER A 92 9.29 -6.85 -5.25
C SER A 92 10.11 -6.89 -6.55
N THR A 93 10.16 -5.78 -7.28
CA THR A 93 10.94 -5.66 -8.52
C THR A 93 12.45 -5.76 -8.27
N ALA A 94 12.94 -5.14 -7.18
CA ALA A 94 14.37 -5.11 -6.85
C ALA A 94 14.92 -6.43 -6.30
N TYR A 95 14.10 -7.21 -5.57
CA TYR A 95 14.56 -8.44 -4.90
C TYR A 95 14.21 -9.73 -5.66
N LEU A 96 13.15 -9.76 -6.46
CA LEU A 96 12.69 -10.99 -7.11
C LEU A 96 13.07 -11.07 -8.59
N GLY A 97 13.45 -9.96 -9.24
CA GLY A 97 13.48 -9.88 -10.70
C GLY A 97 12.09 -10.13 -11.31
N GLU A 98 11.95 -10.03 -12.63
CA GLU A 98 10.74 -10.48 -13.33
C GLU A 98 10.63 -12.02 -13.21
N GLY A 99 10.01 -12.49 -12.14
CA GLY A 99 9.82 -13.90 -11.87
C GLY A 99 8.43 -14.20 -11.32
N PRO A 100 7.94 -15.46 -11.42
CA PRO A 100 6.55 -15.85 -11.15
C PRO A 100 6.02 -15.50 -9.74
N ALA A 101 6.91 -15.18 -8.78
CA ALA A 101 6.53 -14.66 -7.47
C ALA A 101 5.85 -13.28 -7.54
N LEU A 102 6.20 -12.44 -8.53
CA LEU A 102 5.61 -11.12 -8.75
C LEU A 102 4.15 -11.22 -9.21
N ASP A 103 3.79 -12.27 -9.95
CA ASP A 103 2.40 -12.48 -10.41
C ASP A 103 1.48 -12.95 -9.28
N VAL A 104 1.98 -13.72 -8.31
CA VAL A 104 1.22 -14.10 -7.11
C VAL A 104 0.94 -12.88 -6.24
N ILE A 105 1.90 -11.95 -6.11
CA ILE A 105 1.69 -10.70 -5.36
C ILE A 105 0.69 -9.79 -6.09
N LYS A 106 0.76 -9.67 -7.43
CA LYS A 106 -0.24 -8.93 -8.22
C LYS A 106 -1.66 -9.50 -8.06
N GLN A 107 -1.81 -10.82 -7.94
CA GLN A 107 -3.11 -11.47 -7.73
C GLN A 107 -3.72 -11.21 -6.34
N HIS A 108 -2.91 -10.78 -5.37
CA HIS A 108 -3.36 -10.50 -4.00
C HIS A 108 -3.31 -9.01 -3.61
N LEU A 109 -2.84 -8.14 -4.51
CA LEU A 109 -3.02 -6.70 -4.36
C LEU A 109 -4.48 -6.33 -4.68
N PRO A 110 -5.17 -5.56 -3.81
CA PRO A 110 -6.49 -5.06 -4.12
C PRO A 110 -6.43 -4.21 -5.39
N ALA A 111 -7.32 -4.48 -6.35
CA ALA A 111 -7.37 -3.76 -7.61
C ALA A 111 -7.43 -2.24 -7.37
N PRO A 112 -6.70 -1.42 -8.15
CA PRO A 112 -6.89 0.02 -8.11
C PRO A 112 -8.38 0.28 -8.37
N VAL A 113 -9.00 1.02 -7.45
CA VAL A 113 -10.38 1.46 -7.62
C VAL A 113 -10.39 2.25 -8.92
N ALA A 114 -10.96 1.67 -9.98
CA ALA A 114 -11.21 2.39 -11.21
C ALA A 114 -11.89 3.69 -10.80
N ALA A 115 -11.31 4.83 -11.20
CA ALA A 115 -11.96 6.10 -11.04
C ALA A 115 -13.37 5.92 -11.60
N ARG A 116 -14.37 6.08 -10.72
CA ARG A 116 -15.77 6.06 -11.09
C ARG A 116 -15.89 7.08 -12.22
N THR A 117 -16.04 6.61 -13.45
CA THR A 117 -16.49 7.45 -14.54
C THR A 117 -17.83 7.97 -14.05
N GLU A 118 -17.89 9.27 -13.80
CA GLU A 118 -19.16 9.95 -13.56
C GLU A 118 -20.09 9.53 -14.72
N PRO A 119 -21.31 9.07 -14.43
CA PRO A 119 -22.27 8.83 -15.50
C PRO A 119 -22.40 10.14 -16.28
N ASP A 120 -22.24 10.05 -17.59
CA ASP A 120 -22.42 11.15 -18.51
C ASP A 120 -23.85 11.67 -18.33
N ASP A 121 -24.01 12.89 -17.80
CA ASP A 121 -25.30 13.52 -17.48
C ASP A 121 -26.18 13.73 -18.75
N ASP A 122 -25.66 13.39 -19.93
CA ASP A 122 -26.31 13.53 -21.23
C ASP A 122 -27.36 12.43 -21.52
N ASP A 123 -27.38 11.33 -20.76
CA ASP A 123 -28.36 10.23 -20.96
C ASP A 123 -29.73 10.46 -20.27
N TYR A 124 -29.88 11.50 -19.44
CA TYR A 124 -31.15 11.76 -18.71
C TYR A 124 -32.28 12.31 -19.61
N PHE A 125 -31.96 12.81 -20.81
CA PHE A 125 -32.94 13.42 -21.73
C PHE A 125 -33.36 12.51 -22.89
N ALA A 126 -32.84 11.28 -22.98
CA ALA A 126 -33.06 10.38 -24.11
C ALA A 126 -34.11 9.28 -23.87
N ASN A 127 -35.09 9.48 -22.97
CA ASN A 127 -36.21 8.53 -22.84
C ASN A 127 -37.56 9.13 -23.30
N PRO A 128 -37.86 9.15 -24.61
CA PRO A 128 -39.19 9.46 -25.10
C PRO A 128 -40.00 8.16 -25.29
N GLU A 129 -40.67 7.70 -24.24
CA GLU A 129 -41.80 6.78 -24.40
C GLU A 129 -42.92 7.22 -23.44
N ILE A 130 -43.62 8.28 -23.84
CA ILE A 130 -45.00 8.53 -23.40
C ILE A 130 -45.88 7.62 -24.26
N THR A 131 -46.39 6.52 -23.71
CA THR A 131 -47.53 5.84 -24.31
C THR A 131 -48.63 5.60 -23.28
N ARG A 132 -49.69 6.39 -23.51
CA ARG A 132 -51.12 6.34 -23.19
C ARG A 132 -51.69 5.10 -22.48
#